data_AF-A0A367MET9-F1
#
_entry.id   AF-A0A367MET9-F1
#
_cell.length_a   1.000
_cell.length_b   1.000
_cell.length_c   1.000
_cell.angle_alpha   90.00
_cell.angle_beta   90.00
_cell.angle_gamma   90.00
#
_symmetry.space_group_name_H-M   'P 1'
#
loop_
_entity.id
_entity.type
_entity.pdbx_description
1 polymer ?
#
loop_
_entity_poly.entity_id
_entity_poly.type
_entity_poly.pdbx_seq_one_letter_code
_entity_poly.pdbx_strand_id
1 'polypeptide(L)'
;MSDAKVDTRRLVGRLLLVTVLMFAFGFALVPLYDVMCRALGINGKTAGSAYSGEQQVDVGREVKVQFMTSNNIDMVWEFRSAGDQLVVHPGAVNQMVFYARNPSDKPMTAQAIPSIAPAEAAA
;
A
#
# COMPACT_ATOMS: atom_id res chain seq x y z
N MET A 1 20.25 -9.53 49.47
CA MET A 1 19.95 -9.45 48.03
C MET A 1 21.00 -10.32 47.34
N SER A 2 20.65 -11.54 46.93
CA SER A 2 21.63 -12.56 46.54
C SER A 2 22.33 -12.18 45.24
N ASP A 3 23.62 -11.91 45.32
CA ASP A 3 24.50 -11.59 44.21
C ASP A 3 24.85 -12.90 43.47
N ALA A 4 23.92 -13.35 42.63
CA ALA A 4 24.16 -14.48 41.75
C ALA A 4 25.13 -14.01 40.67
N LYS A 5 26.44 -14.29 40.86
CA LYS A 5 27.51 -14.01 39.91
C LYS A 5 27.24 -14.76 38.60
N VAL A 6 26.47 -14.15 37.70
CA VAL A 6 26.18 -14.71 36.38
C VAL A 6 27.50 -14.79 35.62
N ASP A 7 27.89 -15.99 35.19
CA ASP A 7 29.06 -16.18 34.33
C ASP A 7 28.96 -15.26 33.11
N THR A 8 29.96 -14.40 32.93
CA THR A 8 29.98 -13.35 31.89
C THR A 8 29.76 -13.93 30.50
N ARG A 9 30.26 -15.15 30.22
CA ARG A 9 30.02 -15.82 28.93
C ARG A 9 28.55 -16.16 28.74
N ARG A 10 27.87 -16.60 29.79
CA ARG A 10 26.44 -16.91 29.79
C ARG A 10 25.58 -15.64 29.69
N LEU A 11 26.02 -14.55 30.30
CA LEU A 11 25.38 -13.23 30.17
C LEU A 11 25.48 -12.70 28.73
N VAL A 12 26.68 -12.72 28.13
CA VAL A 12 26.90 -12.29 26.75
C VAL A 12 26.07 -13.12 25.77
N GLY A 13 26.01 -14.45 25.95
CA GLY A 13 25.16 -15.31 25.12
C GLY A 13 23.67 -14.98 25.22
N ARG A 14 23.16 -14.68 26.42
CA ARG A 14 21.77 -14.22 26.61
C ARG A 14 21.50 -12.88 25.93
N LEU A 15 22.41 -11.93 26.06
CA LEU A 15 22.25 -10.61 25.44
C LEU A 15 22.23 -10.70 23.92
N LEU A 16 23.13 -11.49 23.31
CA LEU A 16 23.12 -11.72 21.87
C LEU A 16 21.83 -12.38 21.39
N LEU A 17 21.32 -13.37 22.13
CA LEU A 17 20.04 -14.01 21.81
C LEU A 17 18.87 -13.02 21.86
N VAL A 18 18.82 -12.16 22.89
CA VAL A 18 17.79 -11.10 22.99
C VAL A 18 17.91 -10.13 21.83
N THR A 19 19.13 -9.70 21.46
CA THR A 19 19.34 -8.80 20.32
C THR A 19 18.81 -9.42 19.04
N VAL A 20 19.15 -10.68 18.73
CA VAL A 20 18.66 -11.37 17.54
C VAL A 20 17.13 -11.47 17.55
N LEU A 21 16.52 -11.79 18.69
CA LEU A 21 15.06 -11.84 18.83
C LEU A 21 14.40 -10.48 18.59
N MET A 22 14.98 -9.38 19.07
CA MET A 22 14.45 -8.03 18.84
C MET A 22 14.48 -7.66 17.35
N PHE A 23 15.56 -7.99 16.64
CA PHE A 23 15.64 -7.77 15.19
C PHE A 23 14.63 -8.65 14.45
N ALA A 24 14.56 -9.95 14.77
CA ALA A 24 13.59 -10.86 14.17
C ALA A 24 12.14 -10.39 14.38
N PHE A 25 11.82 -9.89 15.57
CA PHE A 25 10.52 -9.31 15.88
C PHE A 25 10.24 -8.04 15.07
N GLY A 26 11.24 -7.16 14.91
CA GLY A 26 11.17 -5.98 14.04
C GLY A 26 10.82 -6.33 12.59
N PHE A 27 11.47 -7.35 12.03
CA PHE A 27 11.16 -7.84 10.67
C PHE A 27 9.78 -8.50 10.59
N ALA A 28 9.36 -9.22 11.64
CA ALA A 28 8.05 -9.87 11.70
C ALA A 28 6.87 -8.89 11.84
N LEU A 29 7.10 -7.67 12.32
CA LEU A 29 6.06 -6.63 12.42
C LEU A 29 5.51 -6.19 11.06
N VAL A 30 6.34 -6.20 10.00
CA VAL A 30 5.91 -5.81 8.64
C VAL A 30 4.80 -6.72 8.11
N PRO A 31 4.99 -8.06 8.00
CA PRO A 31 3.91 -8.94 7.55
C PRO A 31 2.75 -9.01 8.54
N LEU A 32 2.99 -8.85 9.85
CA LEU A 32 1.92 -8.79 10.84
C LEU A 32 0.99 -7.59 10.60
N TYR A 33 1.55 -6.42 10.25
CA TYR A 33 0.79 -5.23 9.90
C TYR A 33 -0.06 -5.44 8.64
N ASP A 34 0.49 -6.10 7.62
CA ASP A 34 -0.26 -6.41 6.40
C ASP A 34 -1.43 -7.38 6.67
N VAL A 35 -1.22 -8.41 7.50
CA VAL A 35 -2.31 -9.33 7.91
C VAL A 35 -3.39 -8.58 8.68
N MET A 36 -3.00 -7.70 9.60
CA MET A 36 -3.94 -6.86 10.35
C MET A 36 -4.71 -5.92 9.41
N CYS A 37 -4.05 -5.31 8.43
CA CYS A 37 -4.70 -4.46 7.43
C CYS A 37 -5.74 -5.24 6.62
N ARG A 38 -5.42 -6.47 6.19
CA ARG A 38 -6.36 -7.34 5.47
C ARG A 38 -7.52 -7.79 6.33
N ALA A 39 -7.27 -8.17 7.59
CA ALA A 39 -8.32 -8.64 8.51
C ALA A 39 -9.30 -7.53 8.89
N LEU A 40 -8.81 -6.30 9.05
CA LEU A 40 -9.63 -5.13 9.38
C LEU A 40 -10.21 -4.43 8.14
N GLY A 41 -9.81 -4.84 6.92
CA GLY A 41 -10.23 -4.19 5.67
C GLY A 41 -9.73 -2.76 5.53
N ILE A 42 -8.65 -2.39 6.23
CA ILE A 42 -8.07 -1.04 6.19
C ILE A 42 -6.93 -0.99 5.15
N ASN A 43 -6.61 0.20 4.65
CA ASN A 43 -5.48 0.51 3.75
C ASN A 43 -5.75 0.45 2.23
N GLY A 44 -6.96 0.10 1.77
CA GLY A 44 -7.40 0.40 0.39
C GLY A 44 -6.46 -0.07 -0.75
N LYS A 45 -5.60 -1.06 -0.47
CA LYS A 45 -4.58 -1.55 -1.41
C LYS A 45 -5.26 -2.46 -2.41
N THR A 46 -5.08 -2.19 -3.70
CA THR A 46 -5.52 -3.10 -4.76
C THR A 46 -4.77 -4.41 -4.68
N ALA A 47 -5.45 -5.54 -4.85
CA ALA A 47 -4.78 -6.78 -5.23
C ALA A 47 -4.05 -6.49 -6.55
N GLY A 48 -2.72 -6.68 -6.60
CA GLY A 48 -1.88 -6.33 -7.76
C GLY A 48 -2.15 -7.15 -9.04
N SER A 49 -3.32 -7.76 -9.16
CA SER A 49 -3.80 -8.53 -10.30
C SER A 49 -4.93 -7.76 -11.01
N ALA A 50 -4.83 -7.65 -12.34
CA ALA A 50 -5.92 -7.15 -13.15
C ALA A 50 -7.14 -8.08 -13.04
N TYR A 51 -8.33 -7.50 -12.98
CA TYR A 51 -9.58 -8.25 -13.00
C TYR A 51 -9.72 -9.02 -14.33
N SER A 52 -10.01 -10.32 -14.24
CA SER A 52 -10.12 -11.23 -15.41
C SER A 52 -11.45 -11.99 -15.48
N GLY A 53 -12.45 -11.59 -14.68
CA GLY A 53 -13.75 -12.25 -14.65
C GLY A 53 -14.74 -11.68 -15.68
N GLU A 54 -15.85 -12.39 -15.88
CA GLU A 54 -17.06 -11.83 -16.48
C GLU A 54 -18.06 -11.56 -15.36
N GLN A 55 -18.54 -10.32 -15.26
CA GLN A 55 -19.58 -9.93 -14.30
C GLN A 55 -20.74 -9.32 -15.05
N GLN A 56 -21.96 -9.67 -14.65
CA GLN A 56 -23.16 -9.06 -15.21
C GLN A 56 -23.17 -7.57 -14.86
N VAL A 57 -23.32 -6.72 -15.88
CA VAL A 57 -23.39 -5.27 -15.70
C VAL A 57 -24.76 -4.89 -15.12
N ASP A 58 -24.74 -4.17 -14.00
CA ASP A 58 -25.93 -3.60 -13.38
C ASP A 58 -26.17 -2.17 -13.90
N VAL A 59 -27.05 -2.03 -14.88
CA VAL A 59 -27.43 -0.73 -15.47
C VAL A 59 -28.40 0.07 -14.59
N GLY A 60 -29.00 -0.55 -13.56
CA GLY A 60 -29.97 0.12 -12.67
C GLY A 60 -29.31 0.99 -11.61
N ARG A 61 -27.99 0.87 -11.43
CA ARG A 61 -27.21 1.63 -10.46
C ARG A 61 -26.06 2.37 -11.12
N GLU A 62 -25.89 3.62 -10.73
CA GLU A 62 -24.75 4.45 -11.10
C GLU A 62 -23.85 4.66 -9.90
N VAL A 63 -22.54 4.52 -10.11
CA VAL A 63 -21.50 4.79 -9.11
C VAL A 63 -20.58 5.86 -9.67
N LYS A 64 -20.32 6.90 -8.89
CA LYS A 64 -19.34 7.92 -9.25
C LYS A 64 -17.99 7.57 -8.65
N VAL A 65 -16.99 7.43 -9.51
CA VAL A 65 -15.60 7.23 -9.12
C VAL A 65 -14.86 8.55 -9.32
N GLN A 66 -14.21 9.04 -8.27
CA GLN A 66 -13.38 10.24 -8.33
C GLN A 66 -11.90 9.83 -8.37
N PHE A 67 -11.15 10.48 -9.25
CA PHE A 67 -9.72 10.23 -9.42
C PHE A 67 -8.94 11.41 -8.87
N MET A 68 -8.18 11.15 -7.81
CA MET A 68 -7.29 12.13 -7.20
C MET A 68 -5.86 11.79 -7.57
N THR A 69 -5.11 12.81 -7.98
CA THR A 69 -3.68 12.69 -8.27
C THR A 69 -2.94 13.71 -7.41
N SER A 70 -1.92 13.25 -6.70
CA SER A 70 -1.08 14.10 -5.87
C SER A 70 0.38 13.68 -6.04
N ASN A 71 1.25 14.68 -5.95
CA ASN A 71 2.69 14.50 -5.99
C ASN A 71 3.28 14.83 -4.62
N ASN A 72 4.42 14.21 -4.30
CA ASN A 72 5.21 14.65 -3.16
C ASN A 72 5.72 16.08 -3.40
N ILE A 73 5.98 16.84 -2.32
CA ILE A 73 6.33 18.26 -2.40
C ILE A 73 7.60 18.52 -3.23
N ASP A 74 8.56 17.59 -3.20
CA ASP A 74 9.81 17.67 -3.94
C ASP A 74 9.74 17.04 -5.35
N MET A 75 8.56 16.58 -5.77
CA MET A 75 8.37 15.90 -7.05
C MET A 75 7.92 16.86 -8.14
N VAL A 76 8.85 17.16 -9.05
CA VAL A 76 8.64 18.08 -10.18
C VAL A 76 7.84 17.50 -11.34
N TRP A 77 7.49 16.21 -11.30
CA TRP A 77 6.76 15.58 -12.40
C TRP A 77 5.36 16.17 -12.53
N GLU A 78 4.89 16.35 -13.76
CA GLU A 78 3.48 16.63 -14.01
C GLU A 78 2.75 15.28 -13.97
N PHE A 79 1.91 15.07 -12.95
CA PHE A 79 1.07 13.87 -12.84
C PHE A 79 -0.38 14.28 -12.63
N ARG A 80 -1.26 13.85 -13.53
CA ARG A 80 -2.69 14.18 -13.46
C ARG A 80 -3.56 13.13 -14.15
N SER A 81 -4.80 12.98 -13.70
CA SER A 81 -5.81 12.22 -14.42
C SER A 81 -6.30 13.01 -15.66
N ALA A 82 -6.81 12.29 -16.65
CA ALA A 82 -7.45 12.88 -17.83
C ALA A 82 -8.82 13.49 -17.50
N GLY A 83 -9.51 12.93 -16.49
CA GLY A 83 -10.72 13.48 -15.92
C GLY A 83 -10.77 13.26 -14.41
N ASP A 84 -11.48 14.13 -13.71
CA ASP A 84 -11.57 14.09 -12.25
C ASP A 84 -12.58 13.06 -11.74
N GLN A 85 -13.57 12.71 -12.57
CA GLN A 85 -14.63 11.78 -12.20
C GLN A 85 -15.08 10.94 -13.40
N LEU A 86 -15.59 9.75 -13.10
CA LEU A 86 -16.24 8.86 -14.05
C LEU A 86 -17.50 8.30 -13.42
N VAL A 87 -18.61 8.31 -14.15
CA VAL A 87 -19.82 7.60 -13.76
C VAL A 87 -19.76 6.21 -14.39
N VAL A 88 -19.90 5.19 -13.55
CA VAL A 88 -19.77 3.78 -13.97
C VAL A 88 -20.99 2.98 -13.52
N HIS A 89 -21.25 1.91 -14.27
CA HIS A 89 -22.14 0.84 -13.85
C HIS A 89 -21.33 -0.28 -13.21
N PRO A 90 -21.73 -0.80 -12.05
CA PRO A 90 -21.09 -1.95 -11.42
C PRO A 90 -20.98 -3.13 -12.39
N GLY A 91 -19.80 -3.76 -12.43
CA GLY A 91 -19.49 -4.86 -13.36
C GLY A 91 -19.07 -4.41 -14.76
N ALA A 92 -19.25 -3.15 -15.13
CA ALA A 92 -18.77 -2.64 -16.43
C ALA A 92 -17.26 -2.36 -16.40
N VAL A 93 -16.57 -2.78 -17.46
CA VAL A 93 -15.18 -2.42 -17.69
C VAL A 93 -15.11 -0.98 -18.19
N ASN A 94 -14.39 -0.13 -17.47
CA ASN A 94 -14.19 1.27 -17.83
C ASN A 94 -12.70 1.61 -17.86
N GLN A 95 -12.36 2.68 -18.57
CA GLN A 95 -10.97 3.14 -18.73
C GLN A 95 -10.81 4.57 -18.23
N MET A 96 -9.75 4.81 -17.46
CA MET A 96 -9.26 6.13 -17.09
C MET A 96 -7.80 6.28 -17.54
N VAL A 97 -7.47 7.43 -18.12
CA VAL A 97 -6.12 7.75 -18.61
C VAL A 97 -5.44 8.68 -17.61
N PHE A 98 -4.16 8.45 -17.34
CA PHE A 98 -3.32 9.32 -16.52
C PHE A 98 -2.15 9.85 -17.36
N TYR A 99 -1.82 11.12 -17.17
CA TYR A 99 -0.67 11.77 -17.79
C TYR A 99 0.45 11.86 -16.77
N ALA A 100 1.65 11.42 -17.17
CA ALA A 100 2.87 11.56 -16.40
C ALA A 100 3.97 12.14 -17.28
N ARG A 101 4.60 13.23 -16.86
CA ARG A 101 5.70 13.87 -17.58
C ARG A 101 6.80 14.30 -16.61
N ASN A 102 8.03 13.94 -16.93
CA ASN A 102 9.23 14.50 -16.30
C ASN A 102 9.62 15.78 -17.03
N PRO A 103 9.50 16.98 -16.43
CA PRO A 103 9.94 18.23 -17.07
C PRO A 103 11.44 18.50 -16.90
N SER A 104 12.18 17.65 -16.18
CA SER A 104 13.63 17.84 -15.99
C SER A 104 14.46 17.24 -17.12
N ASP A 105 15.69 17.74 -17.26
CA ASP A 105 16.65 17.26 -18.25
C ASP A 105 17.44 16.02 -17.79
N LYS A 106 17.06 15.43 -16.65
CA LYS A 106 17.75 14.29 -16.04
C LYS A 106 16.84 13.07 -15.96
N PRO A 107 17.39 11.86 -16.14
CA PRO A 107 16.63 10.65 -15.87
C PRO A 107 16.23 10.61 -14.39
N MET A 108 14.96 10.30 -14.14
CA MET A 108 14.38 10.17 -12.80
C MET A 108 13.50 8.91 -12.75
N THR A 109 13.49 8.25 -11.61
CA THR A 109 12.60 7.12 -11.33
C THR A 109 11.46 7.58 -10.44
N ALA A 110 10.23 7.23 -10.83
CA ALA A 110 9.01 7.54 -10.10
C ALA A 110 8.24 6.24 -9.83
N GLN A 111 7.57 6.17 -8.67
CA GLN A 111 6.63 5.11 -8.35
C GLN A 111 5.30 5.72 -7.94
N ALA A 112 4.23 5.39 -8.66
CA ALA A 112 2.88 5.73 -8.24
C ALA A 112 2.39 4.70 -7.21
N ILE A 113 1.88 5.18 -6.08
CA ILE A 113 1.28 4.35 -5.04
C ILE A 113 -0.23 4.57 -5.09
N PRO A 114 -1.02 3.59 -5.58
CA PRO A 114 -2.47 3.74 -5.63
C PRO A 114 -3.09 3.60 -4.24
N SER A 115 -4.20 4.29 -4.02
CA SER A 115 -5.05 4.14 -2.83
C SER A 115 -6.51 4.30 -3.23
N ILE A 116 -7.36 3.37 -2.82
CA ILE A 116 -8.80 3.40 -3.08
C ILE A 116 -9.53 3.62 -1.76
N ALA A 117 -10.49 4.56 -1.78
CA ALA A 117 -11.39 4.84 -0.68
C ALA A 117 -12.85 4.84 -1.18
N PRO A 118 -13.81 4.34 -0.39
CA PRO A 118 -13.64 3.70 0.93
C PRO A 118 -12.96 2.33 0.80
N ALA A 119 -12.35 1.83 1.87
CA ALA A 119 -11.44 0.68 1.79
C ALA A 119 -12.17 -0.62 1.43
N GLU A 120 -13.45 -0.71 1.75
CA GLU A 120 -14.37 -1.80 1.38
C GLU A 120 -14.54 -1.94 -0.14
N ALA A 121 -14.31 -0.86 -0.90
CA ALA A 121 -14.38 -0.87 -2.37
C ALA A 121 -13.05 -1.29 -3.03
N ALA A 122 -11.96 -1.42 -2.26
CA ALA A 122 -10.63 -1.75 -2.78
C ALA A 122 -10.31 -3.26 -2.77
N ALA A 123 -11.11 -4.04 -2.03
CA ALA A 123 -10.87 -5.45 -1.72
C ALA A 123 -11.38 -6.40 -2.80
#